data_AF-A0A099NTK8-F1
#
_entry.id   AF-A0A099NTK8-F1
#
_cell.length_a   1.000
_cell.length_b   1.000
_cell.length_c   1.000
_cell.angle_alpha   90.00
_cell.angle_beta   90.00
_cell.angle_gamma   90.00
#
_symmetry.space_group_name_H-M   'P 1'
#
loop_
_entity.id
_entity.type
_entity.pdbx_description
1 polymer ?
#
loop_
_entity_poly.entity_id
_entity_poly.type
_entity_poly.pdbx_seq_one_letter_code
_entity_poly.pdbx_strand_id
1 'polypeptide(L)'
;MPPVYVKGGMWTNVEDEILKAAIAKYGLNQWSRVSSLLTRKNAKQCKLRWNEWLDPRIKKLDWSPDEDKQLLNLAKLRPNQWTSIAMFLKRTANQCIERYQELLTGHLGDGEGEGAFLVGNVESGEAKGTSAFSGLNLNPESKPARPDLEVMDEDEKEMISEARARLANTQGKKAKRKARERVLEESRRVAELLRRRDLKQVGIDAKLRPKKTFKEQMDYNADIAFERRPEKGPFDTSEEVQLNEREKVLFDRNTQVKGTFNQE
;
A
#
# COMPACT_ATOMS: atom_id res chain seq x y z
N MET A 1 -20.54 -8.94 14.78
CA MET A 1 -19.98 -7.95 15.73
C MET A 1 -20.54 -6.59 15.37
N PRO A 2 -21.01 -5.79 16.34
CA PRO A 2 -21.48 -4.44 16.09
C PRO A 2 -20.33 -3.56 15.56
N PRO A 3 -20.60 -2.57 14.68
CA PRO A 3 -19.58 -1.67 14.17
C PRO A 3 -19.00 -0.85 15.32
N VAL A 4 -17.69 -0.95 15.54
CA VAL A 4 -16.97 -0.09 16.48
C VAL A 4 -17.03 1.34 15.95
N TYR A 5 -17.90 2.17 16.54
CA TYR A 5 -17.94 3.59 16.28
C TYR A 5 -16.76 4.24 16.99
N VAL A 6 -15.63 4.33 16.31
CA VAL A 6 -14.54 5.19 16.76
C VAL A 6 -15.00 6.62 16.55
N LYS A 7 -15.15 7.38 17.64
CA LYS A 7 -15.40 8.83 17.57
C LYS A 7 -14.14 9.47 17.00
N GLY A 8 -14.06 9.51 15.67
CA GLY A 8 -12.95 10.10 14.94
C GLY A 8 -12.85 11.57 15.32
N GLY A 9 -11.79 11.92 16.05
CA GLY A 9 -11.44 13.31 16.32
C GLY A 9 -11.01 14.03 15.04
N MET A 10 -10.63 15.30 15.19
CA MET A 10 -10.02 16.10 14.12
C MET A 10 -8.85 15.37 13.45
N TRP A 11 -8.66 15.63 12.16
CA TRP A 11 -7.54 15.10 11.39
C TRP A 11 -6.23 15.74 11.81
N THR A 12 -5.18 14.95 11.96
CA THR A 12 -3.80 15.45 12.13
C THR A 12 -3.04 15.35 10.81
N ASN A 13 -1.97 16.14 10.64
CA ASN A 13 -1.17 16.08 9.40
C ASN A 13 -0.56 14.68 9.21
N VAL A 14 -0.21 14.02 10.31
CA VAL A 14 0.26 12.63 10.32
C VAL A 14 -0.77 11.69 9.69
N GLU A 15 -2.03 11.76 10.13
CA GLU A 15 -3.11 10.94 9.56
C GLU A 15 -3.31 11.25 8.07
N ASP A 16 -3.25 12.53 7.67
CA ASP A 16 -3.38 12.96 6.28
C ASP A 16 -2.24 12.40 5.40
N GLU A 17 -0.99 12.40 5.88
CA GLU A 17 0.16 11.84 5.14
C GLU A 17 0.08 10.31 5.03
N ILE A 18 -0.33 9.61 6.09
CA ILE A 18 -0.58 8.17 6.04
C ILE A 18 -1.69 7.86 5.04
N LEU A 19 -2.76 8.65 5.02
CA LEU A 19 -3.88 8.49 4.10
C LEU A 19 -3.43 8.66 2.63
N LYS A 20 -2.66 9.71 2.33
CA LYS A 20 -2.07 9.92 0.99
C LYS A 20 -1.19 8.75 0.57
N ALA A 21 -0.29 8.30 1.44
CA ALA A 21 0.61 7.18 1.15
C ALA A 21 -0.15 5.85 0.94
N ALA A 22 -1.19 5.60 1.74
CA ALA A 22 -2.03 4.43 1.61
C ALA A 22 -2.82 4.43 0.30
N ILE A 23 -3.38 5.57 -0.11
CA ILE A 23 -4.09 5.72 -1.39
C ILE A 23 -3.13 5.56 -2.56
N ALA A 24 -1.91 6.10 -2.48
CA ALA A 24 -0.89 5.91 -3.51
C ALA A 24 -0.55 4.41 -3.72
N LYS A 25 -0.58 3.59 -2.66
CA LYS A 25 -0.31 2.15 -2.75
C LYS A 25 -1.54 1.30 -3.13
N TYR A 26 -2.72 1.58 -2.56
CA TYR A 26 -3.90 0.71 -2.67
C TYR A 26 -4.99 1.23 -3.63
N GLY A 27 -4.91 2.50 -4.02
CA GLY A 27 -5.90 3.18 -4.85
C GLY A 27 -7.19 3.57 -4.12
N LEU A 28 -8.13 4.17 -4.87
CA LEU A 28 -9.37 4.78 -4.36
C LEU A 28 -10.54 3.81 -4.16
N ASN A 29 -10.34 2.51 -4.36
CA ASN A 29 -11.41 1.51 -4.26
C ASN A 29 -11.31 0.65 -3.00
N GLN A 30 -10.18 0.67 -2.28
CA GLN A 30 -9.90 -0.20 -1.16
C GLN A 30 -9.91 0.54 0.19
N TRP A 31 -10.96 1.32 0.45
CA TRP A 31 -11.05 2.18 1.65
C TRP A 31 -10.92 1.43 2.98
N SER A 32 -11.45 0.20 3.08
CA SER A 32 -11.30 -0.64 4.27
C SER A 32 -9.85 -1.03 4.54
N ARG A 33 -9.04 -1.16 3.48
CA ARG A 33 -7.61 -1.45 3.59
C ARG A 33 -6.81 -0.19 3.90
N VAL A 34 -7.24 0.95 3.38
CA VAL A 34 -6.65 2.26 3.69
C VAL A 34 -6.88 2.61 5.16
N SER A 35 -8.12 2.49 5.65
CA SER A 35 -8.45 2.80 7.05
C SER A 35 -7.78 1.87 8.06
N SER A 36 -7.37 0.66 7.67
CA SER A 36 -6.68 -0.25 8.61
C SER A 36 -5.25 0.20 8.97
N LEU A 37 -4.71 1.21 8.28
CA LEU A 37 -3.45 1.87 8.64
C LEU A 37 -3.65 3.04 9.61
N LEU A 38 -4.89 3.49 9.82
CA LEU A 38 -5.24 4.60 10.70
C LEU A 38 -5.96 4.03 11.92
N THR A 39 -5.44 4.28 13.11
CA THR A 39 -5.96 3.65 14.34
C THR A 39 -7.35 4.16 14.72
N ARG A 40 -7.62 5.46 14.49
CA ARG A 40 -8.85 6.13 14.96
C ARG A 40 -9.79 6.61 13.84
N LYS A 41 -9.58 6.16 12.60
CA LYS A 41 -10.38 6.58 11.43
C LYS A 41 -10.99 5.37 10.72
N ASN A 42 -12.24 5.52 10.28
CA ASN A 42 -12.98 4.51 9.53
C ASN A 42 -12.86 4.75 8.01
N ALA A 43 -13.14 3.71 7.21
CA ALA A 43 -13.15 3.75 5.76
C ALA A 43 -14.04 4.87 5.18
N LYS A 44 -15.21 5.10 5.79
CA LYS A 44 -16.12 6.18 5.41
C LYS A 44 -15.49 7.57 5.63
N GLN A 45 -14.83 7.77 6.77
CA GLN A 45 -14.12 9.02 7.08
C GLN A 45 -12.96 9.22 6.11
N CYS A 46 -12.11 8.20 5.90
CA CYS A 46 -10.99 8.27 4.95
C CYS A 46 -11.44 8.66 3.53
N LYS A 47 -12.55 8.07 3.06
CA LYS A 47 -13.13 8.41 1.76
C LYS A 47 -13.63 9.85 1.70
N LEU A 48 -14.32 10.29 2.76
CA LEU A 48 -14.87 11.64 2.84
C LEU A 48 -13.73 12.67 2.92
N ARG A 49 -12.72 12.45 3.77
CA ARG A 49 -11.49 13.26 3.86
C ARG A 49 -10.80 13.45 2.52
N TRP A 50 -10.65 12.36 1.77
CA TRP A 50 -10.04 12.42 0.45
C TRP A 50 -10.84 13.32 -0.50
N ASN A 51 -12.13 13.06 -0.62
CA ASN A 51 -13.01 13.77 -1.54
C ASN A 51 -13.26 15.24 -1.17
N GLU A 52 -13.16 15.58 0.11
CA GLU A 52 -13.46 16.93 0.62
C GLU A 52 -12.21 17.79 0.83
N TRP A 53 -11.04 17.19 1.07
CA TRP A 53 -9.86 17.96 1.48
C TRP A 53 -8.53 17.55 0.84
N LEU A 54 -8.27 16.25 0.66
CA LEU A 54 -6.92 15.78 0.26
C LEU A 54 -6.74 15.57 -1.24
N ASP A 55 -7.81 15.38 -2.02
CA ASP A 55 -7.71 15.21 -3.46
C ASP A 55 -7.03 16.45 -4.09
N PRO A 56 -5.87 16.30 -4.76
CA PRO A 56 -5.16 17.41 -5.39
C PRO A 56 -5.99 18.16 -6.44
N ARG A 57 -7.09 17.56 -6.92
CA ARG A 57 -8.01 18.18 -7.88
C ARG A 57 -8.86 19.29 -7.26
N ILE A 58 -8.96 19.36 -5.94
CA ILE A 58 -9.75 20.36 -5.22
C ILE A 58 -8.97 21.67 -5.15
N LYS A 59 -9.54 22.75 -5.69
CA LYS A 59 -8.98 24.09 -5.56
C LYS A 59 -9.18 24.63 -4.14
N LYS A 60 -8.08 25.09 -3.52
CA LYS A 60 -8.05 25.70 -2.18
C LYS A 60 -7.79 27.21 -2.19
N LEU A 61 -7.64 27.80 -3.38
CA LEU A 61 -7.41 29.22 -3.58
C LEU A 61 -8.70 30.02 -3.33
N ASP A 62 -8.60 31.33 -3.21
CA ASP A 62 -9.78 32.20 -3.12
C ASP A 62 -10.64 32.13 -4.40
N TRP A 63 -11.90 32.56 -4.29
CA TRP A 63 -12.83 32.62 -5.42
C TRP A 63 -12.48 33.76 -6.36
N SER A 64 -12.37 33.46 -7.65
CA SER A 64 -12.25 34.49 -8.69
C SER A 64 -13.64 35.04 -9.05
N PRO A 65 -13.77 36.33 -9.41
CA PRO A 65 -15.02 36.89 -9.94
C PRO A 65 -15.60 36.10 -11.12
N ASP A 66 -14.75 35.44 -11.92
CA ASP A 66 -15.21 34.59 -13.02
C ASP A 66 -15.75 33.24 -12.53
N GLU A 67 -15.17 32.68 -11.44
CA GLU A 67 -15.70 31.50 -10.77
C GLU A 67 -17.06 31.80 -10.14
N ASP A 68 -17.25 32.98 -9.55
CA ASP A 68 -18.52 33.42 -8.97
C ASP A 68 -19.62 33.56 -10.03
N LYS A 69 -19.32 34.19 -11.18
CA LYS A 69 -20.26 34.27 -12.31
C LYS A 69 -20.64 32.88 -12.82
N GLN A 70 -19.65 31.98 -12.92
CA GLN A 70 -19.88 30.61 -13.37
C GLN A 70 -20.73 29.83 -12.35
N LEU A 71 -20.49 30.01 -11.05
CA LEU A 71 -21.27 29.40 -9.97
C LEU A 71 -22.73 29.83 -10.03
N LEU A 72 -23.01 31.14 -10.14
CA LEU A 72 -24.36 31.67 -10.24
C LEU A 72 -25.10 31.17 -11.49
N ASN A 73 -24.41 31.16 -12.64
CA ASN A 73 -25.00 30.64 -13.89
C ASN A 73 -25.31 29.14 -13.78
N LEU A 74 -24.38 28.34 -13.27
CA LEU A 74 -24.58 26.91 -13.08
C LEU A 74 -25.69 26.59 -12.06
N ALA A 75 -25.79 27.36 -10.98
CA ALA A 75 -26.86 27.23 -9.99
C ALA A 75 -28.24 27.55 -10.60
N LYS A 76 -28.32 28.54 -11.49
CA LYS A 76 -29.54 28.87 -12.24
C LYS A 76 -29.94 27.77 -13.24
N LEU A 77 -28.96 27.20 -13.94
CA LEU A 77 -29.19 26.13 -14.92
C LEU A 77 -29.50 24.77 -14.28
N ARG A 78 -28.91 24.48 -13.13
CA ARG A 78 -29.04 23.21 -12.40
C ARG A 78 -29.35 23.44 -10.93
N PRO A 79 -30.61 23.79 -10.60
CA PRO A 79 -30.99 24.09 -9.22
C PRO A 79 -30.72 22.91 -8.29
N ASN A 80 -30.09 23.18 -7.14
CA ASN A 80 -29.79 22.23 -6.06
C ASN A 80 -28.91 21.02 -6.43
N GLN A 81 -28.28 21.00 -7.61
CA GLN A 81 -27.38 19.92 -8.03
C GLN A 81 -25.92 20.23 -7.69
N TRP A 82 -25.63 20.51 -6.42
CA TRP A 82 -24.34 21.01 -5.95
C TRP A 82 -23.16 20.09 -6.24
N THR A 83 -23.34 18.77 -6.18
CA THR A 83 -22.29 17.80 -6.55
C THR A 83 -21.91 17.91 -8.02
N SER A 84 -22.90 18.06 -8.90
CA SER A 84 -22.67 18.29 -10.34
C SER A 84 -21.97 19.61 -10.58
N ILE A 85 -22.43 20.70 -9.95
CA ILE A 85 -21.85 22.04 -10.08
C ILE A 85 -20.38 22.04 -9.62
N ALA A 86 -20.10 21.42 -8.47
CA ALA A 86 -18.78 21.27 -7.89
C ALA A 86 -17.77 20.59 -8.84
N MET A 87 -18.22 19.57 -9.58
CA MET A 87 -17.38 18.90 -10.59
C MET A 87 -16.93 19.83 -11.72
N PHE A 88 -17.75 20.79 -12.14
CA PHE A 88 -17.38 21.76 -13.18
C PHE A 88 -16.40 22.83 -12.65
N LEU A 89 -16.59 23.27 -11.41
CA LEU A 89 -15.75 24.30 -10.79
C LEU A 89 -14.44 23.75 -10.19
N LYS A 90 -14.31 22.41 -10.08
CA LYS A 90 -13.21 21.72 -9.39
C LYS A 90 -13.08 22.17 -7.93
N ARG A 91 -14.23 22.38 -7.29
CA ARG A 91 -14.41 22.74 -5.87
C ARG A 91 -15.24 21.63 -5.20
N THR A 92 -15.35 21.63 -3.88
CA THR A 92 -16.27 20.72 -3.19
C THR A 92 -17.70 21.23 -3.25
N ALA A 93 -18.68 20.32 -3.07
CA ALA A 93 -20.09 20.72 -3.03
C ALA A 93 -20.36 21.71 -1.90
N ASN A 94 -19.77 21.49 -0.72
CA ASN A 94 -19.90 22.38 0.42
C ASN A 94 -19.34 23.78 0.14
N GLN A 95 -18.14 23.88 -0.47
CA GLN A 95 -17.57 25.17 -0.88
C GLN A 95 -18.51 25.94 -1.82
N CYS A 96 -19.13 25.25 -2.79
CA CYS A 96 -20.05 25.88 -3.73
C CYS A 96 -21.33 26.39 -3.05
N ILE A 97 -21.86 25.62 -2.09
CA ILE A 97 -23.06 26.00 -1.32
C ILE A 97 -22.77 27.23 -0.45
N GLU A 98 -21.69 27.18 0.33
CA GLU A 98 -21.28 28.27 1.22
C GLU A 98 -21.06 29.56 0.42
N ARG A 99 -20.30 29.48 -0.68
CA ARG A 99 -20.06 30.65 -1.54
C ARG A 99 -21.34 31.19 -2.18
N TYR A 100 -22.22 30.31 -2.64
CA TYR A 100 -23.49 30.74 -3.23
C TYR A 100 -24.36 31.49 -2.22
N GLN A 101 -24.42 31.01 -0.97
CA GLN A 101 -25.12 31.70 0.12
C GLN A 101 -24.52 33.07 0.39
N GLU A 102 -23.19 33.18 0.50
CA GLU A 102 -22.50 34.47 0.66
C GLU A 102 -22.83 35.47 -0.47
N LEU A 103 -22.81 35.00 -1.73
CA LEU A 103 -23.12 35.83 -2.89
C LEU A 103 -24.57 36.33 -2.89
N LEU A 104 -25.51 35.52 -2.40
CA LEU A 104 -26.91 35.93 -2.25
C LEU A 104 -27.08 36.93 -1.10
N THR A 105 -26.50 36.66 0.07
CA THR A 105 -26.58 37.54 1.24
C THR A 105 -25.92 38.89 0.97
N GLY A 106 -24.75 38.92 0.33
CA GLY A 106 -24.06 40.15 -0.05
C GLY A 106 -24.80 40.99 -1.09
N HIS A 107 -25.72 40.39 -1.85
CA HIS A 107 -26.57 41.11 -2.81
C HIS A 107 -27.88 41.62 -2.19
N LEU A 108 -28.27 41.10 -1.02
CA LEU A 108 -29.53 41.40 -0.34
C LEU A 108 -29.43 42.51 0.74
N GLY A 109 -28.23 43.06 0.98
CA GLY A 109 -27.94 44.29 1.75
C GLY A 109 -28.82 44.59 2.97
N ASP A 110 -28.30 44.38 4.19
CA ASP A 110 -28.71 45.01 5.47
C ASP A 110 -30.21 45.30 5.70
N GLY A 111 -31.10 44.45 5.20
CA GLY A 111 -32.53 44.48 5.47
C GLY A 111 -32.86 43.47 6.55
N GLU A 112 -33.25 43.95 7.74
CA GLU A 112 -33.78 43.14 8.84
C GLU A 112 -34.89 42.21 8.33
N GLY A 113 -34.57 40.91 8.18
CA GLY A 113 -35.48 39.90 7.67
C GLY A 113 -34.99 38.51 8.03
N GLU A 114 -35.69 37.88 8.97
CA GLU A 114 -35.43 36.56 9.55
C GLU A 114 -34.87 35.54 8.54
N GLY A 115 -33.68 35.03 8.85
CA GLY A 115 -32.87 34.20 7.96
C GLY A 115 -33.50 32.85 7.65
N ALA A 116 -33.82 32.62 6.38
CA ALA A 116 -34.09 31.31 5.82
C ALA A 116 -32.79 30.49 5.74
N PHE A 117 -32.40 29.88 6.86
CA PHE A 117 -31.37 28.85 6.91
C PHE A 117 -31.84 27.59 6.18
N LEU A 118 -31.33 27.33 4.98
CA LEU A 118 -31.62 26.10 4.22
C LEU A 118 -30.81 24.90 4.75
N VAL A 119 -30.94 24.56 6.03
CA VAL A 119 -30.58 23.23 6.54
C VAL A 119 -31.83 22.56 7.08
N GLY A 120 -32.59 21.97 6.16
CA GLY A 120 -33.64 21.01 6.48
C GLY A 120 -33.09 19.59 6.33
N ASN A 121 -32.48 19.04 7.37
CA ASN A 121 -32.44 17.59 7.57
C ASN A 121 -33.46 17.25 8.66
N VAL A 122 -34.69 16.98 8.25
CA VAL A 122 -35.78 16.57 9.13
C VAL A 122 -35.69 15.07 9.38
N GLU A 123 -35.29 14.68 10.58
CA GLU A 123 -35.79 13.46 11.24
C GLU A 123 -35.94 13.77 12.74
N SER A 124 -37.20 14.02 13.10
CA SER A 124 -37.91 13.84 14.38
C SER A 124 -37.13 13.70 15.70
N GLY A 125 -37.46 14.58 16.65
CA GLY A 125 -37.30 14.33 18.09
C GLY A 125 -37.23 15.61 18.92
N GLU A 126 -38.34 15.99 19.55
CA GLU A 126 -38.42 17.08 20.54
C GLU A 126 -37.51 16.84 21.75
N ALA A 127 -36.75 17.85 22.20
CA ALA A 127 -36.61 18.21 23.62
C ALA A 127 -35.76 19.48 23.85
N LYS A 128 -36.27 20.31 24.75
CA LYS A 128 -35.71 21.49 25.42
C LYS A 128 -34.23 21.36 25.82
N GLY A 129 -33.49 22.47 25.78
CA GLY A 129 -32.28 22.66 26.59
C GLY A 129 -31.20 23.53 25.95
N THR A 130 -31.08 24.76 26.41
CA THR A 130 -30.14 25.79 25.97
C THR A 130 -28.69 25.53 26.40
N SER A 131 -27.74 25.89 25.51
CA SER A 131 -26.46 26.57 25.81
C SER A 131 -25.18 25.79 26.27
N ALA A 132 -25.03 24.47 26.06
CA ALA A 132 -23.75 23.81 26.42
C ALA A 132 -23.18 22.80 25.39
N PHE A 133 -23.59 22.86 24.11
CA PHE A 133 -23.20 21.84 23.13
C PHE A 133 -22.74 22.39 21.78
N SER A 134 -21.95 23.47 21.81
CA SER A 134 -21.28 24.03 20.61
C SER A 134 -20.06 23.20 20.14
N GLY A 135 -19.99 21.91 20.50
CA GLY A 135 -18.79 21.07 20.35
C GLY A 135 -18.94 19.84 19.46
N LEU A 136 -20.15 19.53 18.95
CA LEU A 136 -20.27 18.50 17.92
C LEU A 136 -19.96 19.10 16.55
N ASN A 137 -18.69 18.99 16.19
CA ASN A 137 -18.15 19.36 14.90
C ASN A 137 -18.86 18.54 13.80
N LEU A 138 -19.79 19.15 13.07
CA LEU A 138 -20.71 18.44 12.18
C LEU A 138 -20.05 17.86 10.92
N ASN A 139 -18.81 18.27 10.59
CA ASN A 139 -18.02 17.63 9.53
C ASN A 139 -16.50 17.91 9.68
N PRO A 140 -15.74 17.13 10.47
CA PRO A 140 -14.29 17.31 10.62
C PRO A 140 -13.50 17.03 9.33
N GLU A 141 -14.11 16.34 8.37
CA GLU A 141 -13.47 15.86 7.15
C GLU A 141 -13.12 16.98 6.17
N SER A 142 -13.86 18.10 6.20
CA SER A 142 -13.67 19.26 5.29
C SER A 142 -12.78 20.37 5.88
N LYS A 143 -12.25 20.21 7.11
CA LYS A 143 -11.47 21.24 7.82
C LYS A 143 -9.96 21.01 7.67
N PRO A 144 -9.10 22.05 7.79
CA PRO A 144 -7.65 21.84 7.85
C PRO A 144 -7.28 20.90 8.99
N ALA A 145 -6.22 20.12 8.78
CA ALA A 145 -5.67 19.28 9.83
C ALA A 145 -5.13 20.13 10.98
N ARG A 146 -5.17 19.57 12.19
CA ARG A 146 -4.59 20.19 13.38
C ARG A 146 -3.10 20.45 13.15
N PRO A 147 -2.57 21.65 13.48
CA PRO A 147 -1.14 21.92 13.44
C PRO A 147 -0.36 20.91 14.29
N ASP A 148 0.85 20.59 13.84
CA ASP A 148 1.72 19.64 14.53
C ASP A 148 2.17 20.20 15.89
N LEU A 149 2.22 19.33 16.89
CA LEU A 149 2.83 19.66 18.17
C LEU A 149 4.36 19.63 18.02
N GLU A 150 5.08 20.49 18.75
CA GLU A 150 6.55 20.52 18.73
C GLU A 150 7.19 19.16 19.07
N VAL A 151 6.52 18.41 19.95
CA VAL A 151 6.85 17.02 20.26
C VAL A 151 5.70 16.14 19.78
N MET A 152 5.97 15.27 18.80
CA MET A 152 4.99 14.29 18.34
C MET A 152 4.65 13.30 19.46
N ASP A 153 3.34 13.05 19.63
CA ASP A 153 2.80 12.09 20.58
C ASP A 153 3.33 10.68 20.29
N GLU A 154 3.53 9.89 21.33
CA GLU A 154 4.05 8.51 21.20
C GLU A 154 3.11 7.63 20.34
N ASP A 155 1.80 7.76 20.55
CA ASP A 155 0.76 7.10 19.76
C ASP A 155 0.89 7.41 18.25
N GLU A 156 1.20 8.66 17.88
CA GLU A 156 1.36 9.05 16.47
C GLU A 156 2.65 8.47 15.87
N LYS A 157 3.74 8.45 16.64
CA LYS A 157 5.00 7.82 16.22
C LYS A 157 4.82 6.32 15.99
N GLU A 158 4.13 5.64 16.90
CA GLU A 158 3.83 4.22 16.76
C GLU A 158 2.99 3.96 15.51
N MET A 159 1.93 4.74 15.30
CA MET A 159 1.07 4.65 14.12
C MET A 159 1.85 4.85 12.80
N ILE A 160 2.74 5.85 12.73
CA ILE A 160 3.61 6.06 11.55
C ILE A 160 4.52 4.86 11.33
N SER A 161 5.16 4.36 12.39
CA SER A 161 6.10 3.25 12.29
C SER A 161 5.41 1.99 11.78
N GLU A 162 4.20 1.72 12.25
CA GLU A 162 3.37 0.60 11.81
C GLU A 162 2.94 0.77 10.34
N ALA A 163 2.42 1.95 9.98
CA ALA A 163 2.01 2.26 8.62
C ALA A 163 3.19 2.08 7.65
N ARG A 164 4.37 2.62 7.99
CA ARG A 164 5.59 2.50 7.18
C ARG A 164 6.00 1.04 7.00
N ALA A 165 6.01 0.25 8.06
CA ALA A 165 6.35 -1.17 8.00
C ALA A 165 5.36 -1.96 7.12
N ARG A 166 4.05 -1.70 7.26
CA ARG A 166 3.00 -2.36 6.46
C ARG A 166 3.04 -1.95 4.99
N LEU A 167 3.36 -0.68 4.70
CA LEU A 167 3.48 -0.18 3.33
C LEU A 167 4.74 -0.72 2.64
N ALA A 168 5.87 -0.87 3.34
CA ALA A 168 7.08 -1.46 2.77
C ALA A 168 6.96 -2.96 2.49
N ASN A 169 6.20 -3.69 3.32
CA ASN A 169 6.02 -5.13 3.15
C ASN A 169 4.96 -5.47 2.08
N THR A 170 5.41 -5.91 0.90
CA THR A 170 4.53 -6.37 -0.19
C THR A 170 4.32 -7.89 -0.20
N GLN A 171 5.19 -8.64 0.48
CA GLN A 171 5.15 -10.10 0.52
C GLN A 171 4.10 -10.63 1.49
N GLY A 172 3.26 -11.55 1.01
CA GLY A 172 2.28 -12.27 1.83
C GLY A 172 2.89 -13.39 2.68
N LYS A 173 2.04 -14.03 3.50
CA LYS A 173 2.45 -15.12 4.43
C LYS A 173 3.20 -16.25 3.73
N LYS A 174 2.77 -16.65 2.53
CA LYS A 174 3.38 -17.76 1.76
C LYS A 174 4.80 -17.43 1.28
N ALA A 175 5.02 -16.23 0.75
CA ALA A 175 6.34 -15.79 0.32
C ALA A 175 7.32 -15.69 1.49
N LYS A 176 6.91 -15.06 2.61
CA LYS A 176 7.74 -14.98 3.82
C LYS A 176 8.05 -16.36 4.42
N ARG A 177 7.07 -17.26 4.45
CA ARG A 177 7.28 -18.65 4.89
C ARG A 177 8.30 -19.36 4.01
N LYS A 178 8.13 -19.30 2.68
CA LYS A 178 9.03 -19.97 1.74
C LYS A 178 10.46 -19.41 1.79
N ALA A 179 10.61 -18.10 2.00
CA ALA A 179 11.92 -17.48 2.21
C ALA A 179 12.61 -18.01 3.47
N ARG A 180 11.88 -18.10 4.60
CA ARG A 180 12.43 -18.68 5.84
C ARG A 180 12.78 -20.16 5.69
N GLU A 181 11.92 -20.94 5.03
CA GLU A 181 12.19 -22.35 4.73
C GLU A 181 13.47 -22.53 3.91
N ARG A 182 13.68 -21.69 2.88
CA ARG A 182 14.89 -21.71 2.06
C ARG A 182 16.14 -21.40 2.88
N VAL A 183 16.10 -20.36 3.71
CA VAL A 183 17.22 -19.99 4.58
C VAL A 183 17.56 -21.12 5.56
N LEU A 184 16.54 -21.78 6.13
CA LEU A 184 16.74 -22.93 7.02
C LEU A 184 17.28 -24.17 6.29
N GLU A 185 16.87 -24.37 5.03
CA GLU A 185 17.38 -25.46 4.19
C GLU A 185 18.86 -25.24 3.83
N GLU A 186 19.22 -24.02 3.45
CA GLU A 186 20.62 -23.61 3.21
C GLU A 186 21.46 -23.75 4.48
N SER A 187 20.97 -23.30 5.64
CA SER A 187 21.71 -23.43 6.89
C SER A 187 21.93 -24.89 7.28
N ARG A 188 20.93 -25.76 7.08
CA ARG A 188 21.08 -27.21 7.29
C ARG A 188 22.13 -27.81 6.34
N ARG A 189 22.09 -27.44 5.07
CA ARG A 189 23.07 -27.89 4.07
C ARG A 189 24.50 -27.48 4.44
N VAL A 190 24.70 -26.22 4.86
CA VAL A 190 26.00 -25.73 5.32
C VAL A 190 26.48 -26.50 6.55
N ALA A 191 25.62 -26.71 7.54
CA ALA A 191 25.97 -27.47 8.73
C ALA A 191 26.35 -28.94 8.41
N GLU A 192 25.63 -29.59 7.49
CA GLU A 192 25.96 -30.96 7.05
C GLU A 192 27.29 -31.02 6.31
N LEU A 193 27.59 -30.04 5.46
CA LEU A 193 28.87 -29.92 4.78
C LEU A 193 30.03 -29.70 5.75
N LEU A 194 29.85 -28.84 6.76
CA LEU A 194 30.83 -28.63 7.83
C LEU A 194 31.08 -29.93 8.60
N ARG A 195 30.02 -30.62 9.03
CA ARG A 195 30.12 -31.92 9.70
C ARG A 195 30.90 -32.94 8.86
N ARG A 196 30.65 -33.00 7.56
CA ARG A 196 31.36 -33.89 6.64
C ARG A 196 32.84 -33.50 6.52
N ARG A 197 33.15 -32.21 6.46
CA ARG A 197 34.53 -31.71 6.42
C ARG A 197 35.30 -32.12 7.68
N ASP A 198 34.69 -31.96 8.85
CA ASP A 198 35.30 -32.32 10.14
C ASP A 198 35.52 -33.84 10.23
N LEU A 199 34.56 -34.66 9.77
CA LEU A 199 34.72 -36.11 9.68
C LEU A 199 35.85 -36.51 8.71
N LYS A 200 35.95 -35.84 7.56
CA LYS A 200 37.01 -36.10 6.59
C LYS A 200 38.39 -35.74 7.16
N GLN A 201 38.49 -34.68 7.97
CA GLN A 201 39.73 -34.28 8.63
C GLN A 201 40.23 -35.33 9.63
N VAL A 202 39.33 -36.07 10.28
CA VAL A 202 39.68 -37.23 11.13
C VAL A 202 39.83 -38.53 10.35
N GLY A 203 39.78 -38.48 9.02
CA GLY A 203 39.96 -39.64 8.13
C GLY A 203 38.72 -40.48 7.90
N ILE A 204 37.53 -40.03 8.33
CA ILE A 204 36.26 -40.74 8.15
C ILE A 204 35.50 -40.16 6.95
N ASP A 205 35.40 -40.94 5.86
CA ASP A 205 34.68 -40.53 4.66
C ASP A 205 33.17 -40.82 4.73
N ALA A 206 32.39 -39.79 5.12
CA ALA A 206 30.93 -39.84 5.06
C ALA A 206 30.38 -39.38 3.69
N LYS A 207 29.48 -40.17 3.10
CA LYS A 207 28.79 -39.85 1.82
C LYS A 207 27.47 -39.10 2.08
N LEU A 208 27.21 -38.06 1.29
CA LEU A 208 25.91 -37.37 1.27
C LEU A 208 24.93 -38.17 0.40
N ARG A 209 23.71 -38.39 0.89
CA ARG A 209 22.66 -39.09 0.12
C ARG A 209 21.36 -38.28 0.17
N PRO A 210 20.87 -37.76 -0.96
CA PRO A 210 19.57 -37.10 -0.98
C PRO A 210 18.45 -38.12 -0.72
N LYS A 211 17.44 -37.71 0.06
CA LYS A 211 16.24 -38.53 0.28
C LYS A 211 15.22 -38.27 -0.83
N LYS A 212 14.73 -39.33 -1.46
CA LYS A 212 13.62 -39.23 -2.41
C LYS A 212 12.32 -38.84 -1.69
N THR A 213 11.59 -37.88 -2.24
CA THR A 213 10.28 -37.44 -1.75
C THR A 213 9.15 -38.34 -2.26
N PHE A 214 9.30 -38.91 -3.46
CA PHE A 214 8.39 -39.91 -4.03
C PHE A 214 9.17 -40.98 -4.82
N LYS A 215 8.51 -42.11 -5.12
CA LYS A 215 9.14 -43.34 -5.64
C LYS A 215 9.89 -43.11 -6.97
N GLU A 216 9.27 -42.40 -7.90
CA GLU A 216 9.78 -42.15 -9.26
C GLU A 216 10.58 -40.85 -9.38
N GLN A 217 11.01 -40.26 -8.27
CA GLN A 217 11.80 -39.04 -8.32
C GLN A 217 13.14 -39.31 -9.02
N MET A 218 13.37 -38.60 -10.13
CA MET A 218 14.61 -38.64 -10.88
C MET A 218 15.74 -37.95 -10.12
N ASP A 219 16.92 -38.57 -10.14
CA ASP A 219 18.15 -37.96 -9.67
C ASP A 219 18.88 -37.36 -10.86
N TYR A 220 18.78 -36.04 -11.02
CA TYR A 220 19.38 -35.29 -12.13
C TYR A 220 20.91 -35.35 -12.15
N ASN A 221 21.56 -35.74 -11.05
CA ASN A 221 23.01 -35.91 -11.02
C ASN A 221 23.45 -37.31 -11.45
N ALA A 222 22.54 -38.30 -11.40
CA ALA A 222 22.86 -39.69 -11.76
C ALA A 222 22.76 -39.94 -13.27
N ASP A 223 21.87 -39.23 -13.98
CA ASP A 223 21.66 -39.40 -15.42
C ASP A 223 21.17 -38.09 -16.08
N ILE A 224 21.37 -37.98 -17.40
CA ILE A 224 20.93 -36.83 -18.19
C ILE A 224 19.41 -36.92 -18.35
N ALA A 225 18.69 -36.06 -17.62
CA ALA A 225 17.24 -36.03 -17.72
C ALA A 225 16.77 -35.64 -19.13
N PHE A 226 15.92 -36.47 -19.71
CA PHE A 226 15.31 -36.24 -21.03
C PHE A 226 16.34 -35.95 -22.14
N GLU A 227 17.42 -36.75 -22.20
CA GLU A 227 18.44 -36.60 -23.23
C GLU A 227 17.82 -36.64 -24.65
N ARG A 228 17.97 -35.53 -25.39
CA ARG A 228 17.64 -35.47 -26.81
C ARG A 228 18.93 -35.42 -27.61
N ARG A 229 19.21 -36.49 -28.34
CA ARG A 229 20.40 -36.56 -29.19
C ARG A 229 20.29 -35.53 -30.32
N PRO A 230 21.37 -34.78 -30.59
CA PRO A 230 21.39 -33.86 -31.73
C PRO A 230 21.19 -34.65 -33.03
N GLU A 231 20.50 -34.03 -33.97
CA GLU A 231 20.34 -34.60 -35.30
C GLU A 231 21.70 -34.64 -36.02
N LYS A 232 21.91 -35.68 -36.83
CA LYS A 232 23.17 -35.82 -37.57
C LYS A 232 23.25 -34.71 -38.63
N GLY A 233 24.21 -33.83 -38.48
CA GLY A 233 24.50 -32.77 -39.45
C GLY A 233 25.35 -33.25 -40.63
N PRO A 234 25.61 -32.35 -41.59
CA PRO A 234 26.46 -32.64 -42.75
C PRO A 234 27.97 -32.64 -42.43
N PHE A 235 28.37 -32.16 -41.24
CA PHE A 235 29.78 -32.09 -40.81
C PHE A 235 30.11 -33.21 -39.81
N ASP A 236 31.32 -33.76 -39.90
CA ASP A 236 31.84 -34.72 -38.92
C ASP A 236 32.33 -33.98 -37.66
N THR A 237 31.83 -34.40 -36.50
CA THR A 237 32.14 -33.81 -35.18
C THR A 237 32.95 -34.77 -34.30
N SER A 238 33.43 -35.89 -34.85
CA SER A 238 34.12 -36.93 -34.09
C SER A 238 35.36 -36.44 -33.35
N GLU A 239 36.13 -35.51 -33.93
CA GLU A 239 37.32 -34.93 -33.30
C GLU A 239 36.96 -34.02 -32.12
N GLU A 240 35.91 -33.19 -32.27
CA GLU A 240 35.42 -32.30 -31.20
C GLU A 240 34.91 -33.11 -30.01
N VAL A 241 34.19 -34.21 -30.27
CA VAL A 241 33.71 -35.12 -29.22
C VAL A 241 34.88 -35.71 -28.43
N GLN A 242 35.91 -36.19 -29.11
CA GLN A 242 37.10 -36.73 -28.44
C GLN A 242 37.85 -35.68 -27.62
N LEU A 243 37.94 -34.44 -28.12
CA LEU A 243 38.54 -33.33 -27.39
C LEU A 243 37.75 -33.04 -26.11
N ASN A 244 36.42 -32.93 -26.21
CA ASN A 244 35.52 -32.68 -25.08
C ASN A 244 35.62 -33.78 -24.01
N GLU A 245 35.73 -35.04 -24.41
CA GLU A 245 35.94 -36.15 -23.48
C GLU A 245 37.27 -36.05 -22.73
N ARG A 246 38.36 -35.70 -23.45
CA ARG A 246 39.66 -35.47 -22.83
C ARG A 246 39.62 -34.31 -21.84
N GLU A 247 39.01 -33.19 -22.22
CA GLU A 247 38.85 -32.01 -21.35
C GLU A 247 38.05 -32.34 -20.10
N LYS A 248 36.95 -33.09 -20.24
CA LYS A 248 36.13 -33.55 -19.11
C LYS A 248 36.95 -34.38 -18.11
N VAL A 249 37.71 -35.36 -18.59
CA VAL A 249 38.57 -36.20 -17.73
C VAL A 249 39.64 -35.36 -17.02
N LEU A 250 40.23 -34.40 -17.72
CA LEU A 250 41.23 -33.50 -17.14
C LEU A 250 40.61 -32.60 -16.05
N PHE A 251 39.41 -32.08 -16.28
CA PHE A 251 38.65 -31.28 -15.31
C PHE A 251 38.32 -32.09 -14.05
N ASP A 252 37.80 -33.31 -14.20
CA ASP A 252 37.45 -34.19 -13.08
C ASP A 252 38.69 -34.52 -12.23
N ARG A 253 39.82 -34.82 -12.87
CA ARG A 253 41.09 -35.05 -12.16
C ARG A 253 41.54 -33.81 -11.39
N ASN A 254 41.47 -32.62 -12.01
CA ASN A 254 41.92 -31.39 -11.39
C ASN A 254 41.07 -31.02 -10.18
N THR A 255 39.75 -31.17 -10.28
CA THR A 255 38.82 -30.88 -9.17
C THR A 255 38.98 -31.84 -7.99
N GLN A 256 39.35 -33.09 -8.22
CA GLN A 256 39.63 -34.05 -7.14
C GLN A 256 40.87 -33.68 -6.30
N VAL A 257 41.91 -33.14 -6.95
CA VAL A 257 43.20 -32.83 -6.29
C VAL A 257 43.21 -31.42 -5.70
N LYS A 258 42.83 -30.43 -6.50
CA LYS A 258 42.93 -29.01 -6.12
C LYS A 258 41.62 -28.43 -5.58
N GLY A 259 40.52 -29.18 -5.64
CA GLY A 259 39.19 -28.61 -5.47
C GLY A 259 38.81 -27.72 -6.65
N THR A 260 37.70 -26.99 -6.50
CA THR A 260 37.20 -26.04 -7.49
C THR A 260 37.57 -24.59 -7.18
N PHE A 261 38.44 -24.36 -6.19
CA PHE A 261 38.77 -23.03 -5.71
C PHE A 261 39.92 -22.43 -6.53
N ASN A 262 39.58 -21.56 -7.49
CA ASN A 262 40.53 -20.57 -7.98
C ASN A 262 40.68 -19.52 -6.87
N GLN A 263 41.91 -19.31 -6.40
CA GLN A 263 42.23 -18.11 -5.62
C GLN A 263 42.06 -16.90 -6.56
N GLU A 264 41.06 -16.07 -6.30
CA GLU A 264 41.17 -14.63 -6.55
C GLU A 264 41.95 -13.99 -5.41
#